data_AF-A0A6L9L422-F1
#
_entry.id   AF-A0A6L9L422-F1
#
_cell.length_a   1.000
_cell.length_b   1.000
_cell.length_c   1.000
_cell.angle_alpha   90.00
_cell.angle_beta   90.00
_cell.angle_gamma   90.00
#
_symmetry.space_group_name_H-M   'P 1'
#
loop_
_entity.id
_entity.type
_entity.pdbx_description
1 polymer ?
#
loop_
_entity_poly.entity_id
_entity_poly.type
_entity_poly.pdbx_seq_one_letter_code
_entity_poly.pdbx_strand_id
1 'polypeptide(L)'
;MHRIIIRLRPLVCLLFSSLILGLASLQAQVRVGLPTAPPDGSAALEVSGGPYTTGSEYRGIAPPKVALSKTSLASPITKPVTGLLVYNTANQNDVTPGYYYWEGSKWLRLTTDHPGSARVAAVNGQSIPAHLISQVSSLSATLPDIIYIADEGREGMFRYNSTSTVTPDGAMSLSITSGAGRYLRVYDGVVNVKWFGAKGDGTTNDIAALNAAINYTVTRSVGYMGHGNSGVVFLPRGVYSVAQRLVIPNKIRLLGEGPRVSEIRPTSSYSDSILVELSNKNFSPPGKINIFSTGIENISLHLLGKAGLIGVYSTEINEHAGLDHFLIGGVRYIGILIEPPGSNPGYGPQNFKITRGEIIFDTTEDANTRGIVIDANGGDLQALRDISIVGKNALGYGIELNRVSGFAISSIHVENLARGISIGEKGPVIAFSITGVNAQVKVLRTIYLSSNYDSFGYMLSAIRSTGDLTDFNGPVTYAVEDRKNQPTGKTTIPGPLGFYTVSTQVSPPTGGGARNIRCSDSLYDRVVLPTYADNAAATTGGVPVGYMYRTSDGTIKIRY
;
A
#
# COMPACT_ATOMS: atom_id res chain seq x y z
N MET A 1 -32.85 42.01 -75.47
CA MET A 1 -32.64 41.38 -74.14
C MET A 1 -31.28 40.70 -73.98
N HIS A 2 -30.76 39.95 -74.97
CA HIS A 2 -29.47 39.24 -74.86
C HIS A 2 -28.23 40.12 -74.54
N ARG A 3 -28.15 41.36 -75.07
CA ARG A 3 -27.02 42.29 -74.82
C ARG A 3 -27.00 42.91 -73.41
N ILE A 4 -28.14 42.95 -72.72
CA ILE A 4 -28.26 43.53 -71.38
C ILE A 4 -27.81 42.53 -70.31
N ILE A 5 -28.16 41.24 -70.48
CA ILE A 5 -27.79 40.15 -69.56
C ILE A 5 -26.26 39.91 -69.56
N ILE A 6 -25.59 40.05 -70.72
CA ILE A 6 -24.13 39.90 -70.83
C ILE A 6 -23.37 41.03 -70.12
N ARG A 7 -23.90 42.26 -70.13
CA ARG A 7 -23.27 43.42 -69.47
C ARG A 7 -23.52 43.49 -67.96
N LEU A 8 -24.60 42.87 -67.47
CA LEU A 8 -24.93 42.81 -66.04
C LEU A 8 -24.21 41.68 -65.28
N ARG A 9 -23.78 40.61 -65.99
CA ARG A 9 -23.02 39.49 -65.39
C ARG A 9 -21.82 39.90 -64.54
N PRO A 10 -20.88 40.75 -65.01
CA PRO A 10 -19.74 41.14 -64.19
C PRO A 10 -20.17 41.96 -62.98
N LEU A 11 -21.18 42.82 -63.10
CA LEU A 11 -21.67 43.66 -62.01
C LEU A 11 -22.39 42.84 -60.93
N VAL A 12 -23.19 41.85 -61.33
CA VAL A 12 -23.84 40.91 -60.41
C VAL A 12 -22.80 40.03 -59.73
N CYS A 13 -21.79 39.53 -60.45
CA CYS A 13 -20.68 38.79 -59.84
C CYS A 13 -19.89 39.64 -58.84
N LEU A 14 -19.65 40.92 -59.14
CA LEU A 14 -18.95 41.85 -58.25
C LEU A 14 -19.76 42.14 -56.98
N LEU A 15 -21.05 42.41 -57.13
CA LEU A 15 -21.98 42.62 -56.01
C LEU A 15 -22.12 41.38 -55.13
N PHE A 16 -22.17 40.19 -55.73
CA PHE A 16 -22.23 38.91 -55.02
C PHE A 16 -20.91 38.63 -54.28
N SER A 17 -19.77 38.96 -54.87
CA SER A 17 -18.45 38.81 -54.24
C SER A 17 -18.27 39.78 -53.07
N SER A 18 -18.72 41.04 -53.20
CA SER A 18 -18.69 42.01 -52.10
C SER A 18 -19.66 41.66 -50.96
N LEU A 19 -20.80 41.04 -51.26
CA LEU A 19 -21.74 40.57 -50.23
C LEU A 19 -21.18 39.38 -49.43
N ILE A 20 -20.44 38.47 -50.09
CA ILE A 20 -19.76 37.33 -49.45
C ILE A 20 -18.62 37.80 -48.55
N LEU A 21 -17.87 38.83 -48.97
CA LEU A 21 -16.79 39.42 -48.15
C LEU A 21 -17.31 40.24 -46.95
N GLY A 22 -18.53 40.80 -47.02
CA GLY A 22 -19.15 41.55 -45.93
C GLY A 22 -19.81 40.71 -44.82
N LEU A 23 -20.07 39.42 -45.07
CA LEU A 23 -20.73 38.50 -44.13
C LEU A 23 -19.75 37.58 -43.38
N ALA A 24 -18.46 37.56 -43.75
CA ALA A 24 -17.45 36.77 -43.07
C ALA A 24 -16.83 37.59 -41.93
N SER A 25 -17.12 37.23 -40.68
CA SER A 25 -16.35 37.74 -39.53
C SER A 25 -14.94 37.14 -39.58
N LEU A 26 -14.02 37.82 -40.26
CA LEU A 26 -12.61 37.47 -40.22
C LEU A 26 -12.08 37.75 -38.80
N GLN A 27 -11.97 36.70 -37.99
CA GLN A 27 -11.22 36.76 -36.74
C GLN A 27 -9.76 36.48 -37.04
N ALA A 28 -8.90 37.48 -36.83
CA ALA A 28 -7.46 37.31 -36.89
C ALA A 28 -6.93 37.06 -35.47
N GLN A 29 -6.23 35.95 -35.27
CA GLN A 29 -5.45 35.70 -34.06
C GLN A 29 -4.01 36.21 -34.28
N VAL A 30 -3.41 36.79 -33.25
CA VAL A 30 -2.05 37.33 -33.32
C VAL A 30 -1.06 36.26 -32.85
N ARG A 31 -0.09 35.90 -33.69
CA ARG A 31 1.10 35.14 -33.27
C ARG A 31 2.34 36.02 -33.38
N VAL A 32 3.21 35.94 -32.38
CA VAL A 32 4.55 36.52 -32.41
C VAL A 32 5.55 35.37 -32.42
N GLY A 33 6.10 35.06 -33.61
CA GLY A 33 7.09 34.00 -33.79
C GLY A 33 7.06 33.39 -35.19
N LEU A 34 7.56 32.16 -35.34
CA LEU A 34 7.66 31.48 -36.65
C LEU A 34 6.28 31.05 -37.21
N PRO A 35 6.06 31.09 -38.54
CA PRO A 35 4.79 30.72 -39.18
C PRO A 35 4.68 29.20 -39.41
N THR A 36 4.96 28.38 -38.40
CA THR A 36 5.06 26.91 -38.57
C THR A 36 3.75 26.15 -38.36
N ALA A 37 2.67 26.83 -37.95
CA ALA A 37 1.32 26.28 -37.74
C ALA A 37 0.27 27.40 -37.57
N PRO A 38 -1.04 27.17 -37.69
CA PRO A 38 -2.04 28.10 -37.16
C PRO A 38 -1.86 28.28 -35.63
N PRO A 39 -2.19 29.47 -35.07
CA PRO A 39 -2.24 29.66 -33.62
C PRO A 39 -3.22 28.67 -32.97
N ASP A 40 -2.96 28.26 -31.74
CA ASP A 40 -3.91 27.47 -30.99
C ASP A 40 -5.25 28.21 -30.86
N GLY A 41 -6.36 27.53 -31.15
CA GLY A 41 -7.70 28.13 -31.14
C GLY A 41 -8.12 28.72 -29.79
N SER A 42 -7.45 28.34 -28.70
CA SER A 42 -7.66 28.86 -27.35
C SER A 42 -6.85 30.13 -27.03
N ALA A 43 -5.91 30.52 -27.88
CA ALA A 43 -5.01 31.65 -27.63
C ALA A 43 -5.41 32.91 -28.41
N ALA A 44 -5.63 34.02 -27.70
CA ALA A 44 -5.78 35.35 -28.32
C ALA A 44 -4.43 35.94 -28.78
N LEU A 45 -3.33 35.55 -28.12
CA LEU A 45 -1.95 35.86 -28.46
C LEU A 45 -1.09 34.64 -28.18
N GLU A 46 -0.42 34.10 -29.20
CA GLU A 46 0.54 33.01 -29.04
C GLU A 46 1.97 33.51 -29.31
N VAL A 47 2.91 33.19 -28.41
CA VAL A 47 4.35 33.43 -28.62
C VAL A 47 5.01 32.08 -28.85
N SER A 48 5.41 31.78 -30.09
CA SER A 48 5.96 30.47 -30.42
C SER A 48 7.42 30.34 -29.97
N GLY A 49 7.74 29.16 -29.44
CA GLY A 49 9.13 28.76 -29.17
C GLY A 49 9.93 28.71 -30.47
N GLY A 50 11.23 28.98 -30.40
CA GLY A 50 12.14 28.87 -31.54
C GLY A 50 12.34 27.42 -32.01
N PRO A 51 13.35 27.15 -32.87
CA PRO A 51 14.58 27.92 -33.03
C PRO A 51 14.50 29.06 -34.07
N TYR A 52 14.89 30.28 -33.67
CA TYR A 52 15.05 31.41 -34.61
C TYR A 52 16.44 31.39 -35.28
N THR A 53 16.52 31.69 -36.57
CA THR A 53 17.76 31.57 -37.37
C THR A 53 18.81 32.67 -37.10
N THR A 54 18.48 33.68 -36.30
CA THR A 54 19.37 34.79 -35.90
C THR A 54 19.02 35.29 -34.49
N GLY A 55 20.03 35.53 -33.66
CA GLY A 55 19.87 35.92 -32.25
C GLY A 55 19.75 34.70 -31.30
N SER A 56 19.09 34.87 -30.15
CA SER A 56 18.81 33.76 -29.22
C SER A 56 17.88 32.74 -29.87
N GLU A 57 18.26 31.46 -29.78
CA GLU A 57 17.49 30.32 -30.31
C GLU A 57 16.07 30.28 -29.73
N TYR A 58 15.91 30.73 -28.48
CA TYR A 58 14.62 30.85 -27.79
C TYR A 58 14.38 32.31 -27.38
N ARG A 59 13.15 32.80 -27.61
CA ARG A 59 12.70 34.15 -27.26
C ARG A 59 11.49 34.04 -26.33
N GLY A 60 11.28 35.05 -25.49
CA GLY A 60 10.15 35.14 -24.57
C GLY A 60 9.55 36.54 -24.53
N ILE A 61 8.59 36.76 -23.64
CA ILE A 61 7.97 38.08 -23.45
C ILE A 61 8.78 38.89 -22.43
N ALA A 62 9.27 40.06 -22.84
CA ALA A 62 9.86 41.04 -21.94
C ALA A 62 8.82 42.13 -21.63
N PRO A 63 8.22 42.17 -20.42
CA PRO A 63 7.31 43.25 -20.07
C PRO A 63 8.07 44.59 -19.88
N PRO A 64 7.37 45.73 -19.85
CA PRO A 64 7.98 47.03 -19.57
C PRO A 64 8.81 47.02 -18.29
N LYS A 65 10.04 47.54 -18.36
CA LYS A 65 10.90 47.77 -17.19
C LYS A 65 10.57 49.13 -16.59
N VAL A 66 10.23 49.18 -15.32
CA VAL A 66 9.84 50.41 -14.61
C VAL A 66 10.54 50.51 -13.26
N ALA A 67 10.79 51.73 -12.77
CA ALA A 67 11.31 51.95 -11.42
C ALA A 67 10.12 52.24 -10.48
N LEU A 68 9.62 51.21 -9.81
CA LEU A 68 8.59 51.38 -8.78
C LEU A 68 9.22 52.02 -7.54
N SER A 69 8.45 52.84 -6.81
CA SER A 69 8.91 53.44 -5.56
C SER A 69 8.32 52.77 -4.32
N LYS A 70 7.08 52.28 -4.40
CA LYS A 70 6.40 51.53 -3.34
C LYS A 70 5.26 50.69 -3.92
N THR A 71 4.93 49.54 -3.34
CA THR A 71 3.85 48.68 -3.85
C THR A 71 2.47 49.35 -3.81
N SER A 72 2.21 50.21 -2.83
CA SER A 72 0.92 50.88 -2.65
C SER A 72 0.70 52.09 -3.58
N LEU A 73 1.63 52.38 -4.50
CA LEU A 73 1.54 53.52 -5.41
C LEU A 73 1.44 53.04 -6.85
N ALA A 74 0.43 53.52 -7.59
CA ALA A 74 0.30 53.25 -9.02
C ALA A 74 1.49 53.78 -9.84
N SER A 75 2.08 54.91 -9.39
CA SER A 75 3.28 55.51 -9.98
C SER A 75 4.42 54.49 -10.13
N PRO A 76 5.17 54.53 -11.26
CA PRO A 76 5.21 55.55 -12.30
C PRO A 76 4.13 55.41 -13.39
N ILE A 77 3.25 54.41 -13.29
CA ILE A 77 2.22 54.16 -14.29
C ILE A 77 0.93 54.86 -13.88
N THR A 78 0.40 55.71 -14.75
CA THR A 78 -0.87 56.40 -14.51
C THR A 78 -2.04 55.48 -14.87
N LYS A 79 -2.93 55.21 -13.89
CA LYS A 79 -4.11 54.33 -14.05
C LYS A 79 -3.77 52.93 -14.63
N PRO A 80 -2.88 52.15 -13.98
CA PRO A 80 -2.57 50.80 -14.43
C PRO A 80 -3.85 49.94 -14.42
N VAL A 81 -4.03 49.14 -15.47
CA VAL A 81 -5.13 48.18 -15.56
C VAL A 81 -4.84 46.97 -14.67
N THR A 82 -5.87 46.37 -14.07
CA THR A 82 -5.72 45.14 -13.30
C THR A 82 -5.12 44.04 -14.18
N GLY A 83 -4.10 43.35 -13.67
CA GLY A 83 -3.33 42.33 -14.39
C GLY A 83 -2.14 42.88 -15.19
N LEU A 84 -1.91 44.20 -15.21
CA LEU A 84 -0.74 44.78 -15.90
C LEU A 84 0.57 44.27 -15.31
N LEU A 85 1.36 43.54 -16.09
CA LEU A 85 2.66 42.98 -15.72
C LEU A 85 3.81 43.92 -16.09
N VAL A 86 4.73 44.14 -15.15
CA VAL A 86 5.96 44.93 -15.33
C VAL A 86 7.15 44.24 -14.69
N TYR A 87 8.36 44.62 -15.07
CA TYR A 87 9.57 44.29 -14.33
C TYR A 87 10.06 45.54 -13.59
N ASN A 88 10.01 45.51 -12.26
CA ASN A 88 10.59 46.56 -11.43
C ASN A 88 12.13 46.52 -11.50
N THR A 89 12.77 47.66 -11.67
CA THR A 89 14.24 47.82 -11.66
C THR A 89 14.78 48.48 -10.40
N ALA A 90 13.91 49.09 -9.58
CA ALA A 90 14.32 49.81 -8.38
C ALA A 90 14.44 48.89 -7.16
N ASN A 91 15.38 49.21 -6.27
CA ASN A 91 15.46 48.65 -4.93
C ASN A 91 15.18 49.77 -3.92
N GLN A 92 13.91 50.00 -3.61
CA GLN A 92 13.47 51.16 -2.84
C GLN A 92 12.22 50.82 -2.02
N ASN A 93 12.18 51.23 -0.75
CA ASN A 93 11.10 50.91 0.18
C ASN A 93 10.77 49.40 0.23
N ASP A 94 9.55 49.02 -0.15
CA ASP A 94 9.04 47.64 -0.16
C ASP A 94 9.12 46.97 -1.54
N VAL A 95 9.75 47.62 -2.53
CA VAL A 95 9.96 47.06 -3.86
C VAL A 95 11.43 46.71 -4.10
N THR A 96 11.66 45.57 -4.74
CA THR A 96 12.97 45.06 -5.15
C THR A 96 12.94 44.70 -6.63
N PRO A 97 14.08 44.62 -7.34
CA PRO A 97 14.07 44.24 -8.74
C PRO A 97 13.38 42.89 -8.97
N GLY A 98 12.49 42.81 -9.97
CA GLY A 98 11.70 41.60 -10.23
C GLY A 98 10.37 41.87 -10.92
N TYR A 99 9.60 40.82 -11.21
CA TYR A 99 8.30 40.94 -11.86
C TYR A 99 7.22 41.37 -10.86
N TYR A 100 6.35 42.30 -11.27
CA TYR A 100 5.19 42.76 -10.50
C TYR A 100 3.96 42.86 -11.40
N TYR A 101 2.77 42.63 -10.85
CA TYR A 101 1.51 42.93 -11.53
C TYR A 101 0.60 43.83 -10.68
N TRP A 102 -0.21 44.65 -11.33
CA TRP A 102 -1.19 45.50 -10.65
C TRP A 102 -2.45 44.71 -10.31
N GLU A 103 -2.88 44.68 -9.05
CA GLU A 103 -4.12 43.97 -8.64
C GLU A 103 -5.38 44.86 -8.65
N GLY A 104 -5.25 46.14 -9.00
CA GLY A 104 -6.35 47.11 -8.99
C GLY A 104 -6.11 48.27 -8.03
N SER A 105 -5.34 48.06 -6.96
CA SER A 105 -5.03 49.08 -5.93
C SER A 105 -3.58 49.10 -5.46
N LYS A 106 -2.79 48.04 -5.74
CA LYS A 106 -1.36 47.95 -5.42
C LYS A 106 -0.62 47.03 -6.40
N TRP A 107 0.70 47.10 -6.38
CA TRP A 107 1.60 46.17 -7.07
C TRP A 107 1.86 44.93 -6.22
N LEU A 108 1.66 43.75 -6.80
CA LEU A 108 2.06 42.47 -6.22
C LEU A 108 3.25 41.90 -6.96
N ARG A 109 4.28 41.43 -6.24
CA ARG A 109 5.44 40.79 -6.85
C ARG A 109 5.07 39.39 -7.33
N LEU A 110 5.36 39.09 -8.60
CA LEU A 110 5.29 37.75 -9.14
C LEU A 110 6.54 36.99 -8.69
N THR A 111 6.37 36.15 -7.67
CA THR A 111 7.44 35.27 -7.17
C THR A 111 7.08 33.83 -7.46
N THR A 112 8.08 32.96 -7.63
CA THR A 112 7.91 31.49 -7.65
C THR A 112 7.59 30.93 -6.27
N ASP A 113 7.54 31.80 -5.26
CA ASP A 113 7.48 31.43 -3.87
C ASP A 113 6.02 31.39 -3.45
N HIS A 114 5.50 30.16 -3.39
CA HIS A 114 4.27 29.90 -2.66
C HIS A 114 4.45 30.46 -1.24
N PRO A 115 3.54 31.32 -0.75
CA PRO A 115 3.61 31.78 0.63
C PRO A 115 3.49 30.55 1.55
N GLY A 116 4.62 30.07 2.09
CA GLY A 116 4.66 28.83 2.87
C GLY A 116 5.94 27.99 2.76
N SER A 117 6.78 28.17 1.73
CA SER A 117 8.00 27.37 1.63
C SER A 117 9.11 27.91 2.55
N ALA A 118 9.63 27.06 3.44
CA ALA A 118 10.77 27.32 4.34
C ALA A 118 12.03 27.90 3.64
N ARG A 119 12.09 27.85 2.31
CA ARG A 119 13.13 28.49 1.49
C ARG A 119 13.09 30.02 1.52
N VAL A 120 11.94 30.66 1.77
CA VAL A 120 11.82 32.13 1.74
C VAL A 120 12.60 32.82 2.86
N ALA A 121 12.76 32.18 4.03
CA ALA A 121 13.61 32.74 5.09
C ALA A 121 15.08 32.75 4.69
N ALA A 122 15.58 31.67 4.08
CA ALA A 122 16.96 31.58 3.60
C ALA A 122 17.25 32.50 2.39
N VAL A 123 16.26 32.72 1.51
CA VAL A 123 16.42 33.48 0.25
C VAL A 123 16.57 35.00 0.47
N ASN A 124 16.14 35.54 1.62
CA ASN A 124 16.35 36.95 2.00
C ASN A 124 17.47 37.15 3.04
N GLY A 125 18.28 36.13 3.32
CA GLY A 125 19.33 36.21 4.34
C GLY A 125 18.80 36.34 5.79
N GLN A 126 17.52 36.07 6.03
CA GLN A 126 16.92 36.05 7.36
C GLN A 126 17.10 34.65 7.95
N SER A 127 17.92 34.54 9.00
CA SER A 127 18.06 33.29 9.75
C SER A 127 16.71 32.84 10.31
N ILE A 128 16.34 31.58 10.10
CA ILE A 128 15.20 30.96 10.79
C ILE A 128 15.62 30.77 12.26
N PRO A 129 14.93 31.37 13.24
CA PRO A 129 15.31 31.21 14.63
C PRO A 129 15.01 29.78 15.08
N ALA A 130 16.02 29.16 15.71
CA ALA A 130 15.92 27.84 16.31
C ALA A 130 15.53 27.98 17.78
N HIS A 131 14.57 27.15 18.22
CA HIS A 131 14.08 27.12 19.59
C HIS A 131 13.96 25.68 20.09
N LEU A 132 14.06 25.52 21.40
CA LEU A 132 13.54 24.33 22.07
C LEU A 132 12.03 24.50 22.29
N ILE A 133 11.28 23.39 22.35
CA ILE A 133 9.83 23.38 22.62
C ILE A 133 9.52 24.11 23.92
N SER A 134 10.36 23.94 24.94
CA SER A 134 10.23 24.63 26.23
C SER A 134 10.39 26.16 26.15
N GLN A 135 11.01 26.67 25.08
CA GLN A 135 11.21 28.10 24.85
C GLN A 135 10.07 28.73 24.04
N VAL A 136 9.34 27.95 23.22
CA VAL A 136 8.29 28.47 22.33
C VAL A 136 7.17 29.16 23.12
N SER A 137 6.81 28.60 24.28
CA SER A 137 5.78 29.15 25.15
C SER A 137 6.16 30.46 25.84
N SER A 138 7.38 30.97 25.62
CA SER A 138 7.86 32.26 26.15
C SER A 138 7.96 33.36 25.07
N LEU A 139 7.73 33.01 23.80
CA LEU A 139 7.74 33.95 22.69
C LEU A 139 6.60 34.96 22.84
N SER A 140 6.94 36.25 22.97
CA SER A 140 6.00 37.32 23.30
C SER A 140 6.23 38.64 22.54
N ALA A 141 7.39 38.85 21.94
CA ALA A 141 7.66 39.98 21.04
C ALA A 141 7.69 39.49 19.59
N THR A 142 6.98 40.18 18.69
CA THR A 142 6.87 39.94 17.23
C THR A 142 7.16 38.49 16.82
N LEU A 143 6.13 37.64 16.87
CA LEU A 143 6.25 36.21 16.60
C LEU A 143 6.80 35.96 15.18
N PRO A 144 7.90 35.19 15.03
CA PRO A 144 8.37 34.76 13.71
C PRO A 144 7.28 33.95 13.00
N ASP A 145 7.06 34.20 11.71
CA ASP A 145 6.14 33.39 10.88
C ASP A 145 6.55 31.91 10.87
N ILE A 146 7.87 31.66 10.90
CA ILE A 146 8.45 30.32 10.86
C ILE A 146 9.54 30.20 11.92
N ILE A 147 9.55 29.07 12.64
CA ILE A 147 10.61 28.68 13.57
C ILE A 147 11.13 27.27 13.23
N TYR A 148 12.33 26.95 13.72
CA TYR A 148 12.86 25.59 13.72
C TYR A 148 12.90 25.05 15.16
N ILE A 149 12.38 23.86 15.39
CA ILE A 149 12.54 23.15 16.66
C ILE A 149 13.82 22.34 16.60
N ALA A 150 14.65 22.46 17.64
CA ALA A 150 15.96 21.82 17.75
C ALA A 150 16.05 20.75 18.86
N ASP A 151 14.94 20.43 19.54
CA ASP A 151 14.89 19.30 20.47
C ASP A 151 15.24 18.00 19.74
N GLU A 152 16.20 17.25 20.29
CA GLU A 152 16.69 16.01 19.70
C GLU A 152 15.54 15.01 19.45
N GLY A 153 15.43 14.54 18.20
CA GLY A 153 14.37 13.65 17.73
C GLY A 153 13.00 14.32 17.50
N ARG A 154 12.85 15.60 17.87
CA ARG A 154 11.60 16.37 17.67
C ARG A 154 11.79 17.52 16.70
N GLU A 155 12.89 17.51 15.96
CA GLU A 155 13.30 18.61 15.10
C GLU A 155 12.29 18.85 13.99
N GLY A 156 12.25 20.09 13.50
CA GLY A 156 11.47 20.41 12.31
C GLY A 156 10.97 21.84 12.26
N MET A 157 10.41 22.17 11.11
CA MET A 157 9.86 23.50 10.83
C MET A 157 8.46 23.64 11.42
N PHE A 158 8.16 24.79 11.99
CA PHE A 158 6.81 25.14 12.44
C PHE A 158 6.43 26.51 11.91
N ARG A 159 5.17 26.66 11.51
CA ARG A 159 4.60 27.92 11.01
C ARG A 159 3.57 28.45 11.99
N TYR A 160 3.62 29.73 12.30
CA TYR A 160 2.64 30.37 13.14
C TYR A 160 1.31 30.54 12.39
N ASN A 161 0.22 30.14 13.03
CA ASN A 161 -1.14 30.40 12.57
C ASN A 161 -1.91 31.13 13.68
N SER A 162 -2.19 32.42 13.46
CA SER A 162 -2.83 33.31 14.42
C SER A 162 -4.30 32.96 14.72
N THR A 163 -4.98 32.23 13.83
CA THR A 163 -6.39 31.85 13.98
C THR A 163 -6.58 30.41 14.42
N SER A 164 -5.52 29.62 14.49
CA SER A 164 -5.61 28.22 14.89
C SER A 164 -6.06 28.09 16.34
N THR A 165 -7.12 27.33 16.57
CA THR A 165 -7.65 27.00 17.91
C THR A 165 -7.33 25.57 18.35
N VAL A 166 -6.49 24.85 17.59
CA VAL A 166 -6.12 23.47 17.88
C VAL A 166 -5.52 23.38 19.28
N THR A 167 -5.95 22.38 20.06
CA THR A 167 -5.37 22.10 21.38
C THR A 167 -3.89 21.74 21.21
N PRO A 168 -2.95 22.46 21.86
CA PRO A 168 -1.53 22.13 21.80
C PRO A 168 -1.29 20.70 22.28
N ASP A 169 -0.62 19.91 21.46
CA ASP A 169 -0.20 18.54 21.78
C ASP A 169 1.30 18.43 22.06
N GLY A 170 2.01 19.55 21.96
CA GLY A 170 3.45 19.62 22.17
C GLY A 170 4.28 18.98 21.06
N ALA A 171 3.67 18.45 20.00
CA ALA A 171 4.31 17.68 18.92
C ALA A 171 4.03 18.26 17.54
N MET A 172 2.74 18.40 17.21
CA MET A 172 2.23 18.93 15.95
C MET A 172 1.72 20.36 16.09
N SER A 173 1.40 20.77 17.32
CA SER A 173 0.95 22.11 17.67
C SER A 173 1.56 22.57 18.99
N LEU A 174 2.16 23.77 18.97
CA LEU A 174 2.80 24.39 20.12
C LEU A 174 2.08 25.70 20.49
N SER A 175 1.93 25.95 21.78
CA SER A 175 1.37 27.19 22.32
C SER A 175 2.41 28.30 22.46
N ILE A 176 1.92 29.53 22.57
CA ILE A 176 2.68 30.74 22.88
C ILE A 176 2.16 31.37 24.18
N THR A 177 2.91 32.27 24.80
CA THR A 177 2.59 32.87 26.11
C THR A 177 1.27 33.64 26.14
N SER A 178 0.94 34.34 25.05
CA SER A 178 -0.25 35.19 24.96
C SER A 178 -0.80 35.22 23.53
N GLY A 179 -2.02 34.72 23.33
CA GLY A 179 -2.72 34.73 22.04
C GLY A 179 -3.48 33.43 21.76
N ALA A 180 -4.45 33.48 20.84
CA ALA A 180 -5.23 32.31 20.45
C ALA A 180 -4.47 31.38 19.48
N GLY A 181 -3.46 31.88 18.76
CA GLY A 181 -2.77 31.16 17.69
C GLY A 181 -1.84 30.02 18.15
N ARG A 182 -1.38 29.23 17.18
CA ARG A 182 -0.51 28.07 17.37
C ARG A 182 0.65 28.05 16.38
N TYR A 183 1.81 27.59 16.82
CA TYR A 183 2.81 27.09 15.89
C TYR A 183 2.42 25.68 15.47
N LEU A 184 2.22 25.47 14.17
CA LEU A 184 1.84 24.18 13.58
C LEU A 184 3.03 23.58 12.85
N ARG A 185 3.32 22.31 13.09
CA ARG A 185 4.42 21.60 12.43
C ARG A 185 4.17 21.59 10.91
N VAL A 186 5.17 22.03 10.17
CA VAL A 186 5.22 21.92 8.72
C VAL A 186 5.93 20.62 8.37
N TYR A 187 5.18 19.69 7.80
CA TYR A 187 5.71 18.40 7.39
C TYR A 187 4.90 17.87 6.20
N ASP A 188 5.53 16.99 5.42
CA ASP A 188 4.91 16.20 4.38
C ASP A 188 5.29 14.72 4.59
N GLY A 189 4.42 13.81 4.17
CA GLY A 189 4.61 12.37 4.34
C GLY A 189 4.21 11.83 5.72
N VAL A 190 5.11 11.04 6.32
CA VAL A 190 4.81 10.15 7.46
C VAL A 190 4.84 10.85 8.82
N VAL A 191 4.14 10.31 9.80
CA VAL A 191 4.11 10.82 11.18
C VAL A 191 5.17 10.13 12.02
N ASN A 192 6.17 10.87 12.50
CA ASN A 192 7.28 10.31 13.28
C ASN A 192 6.95 10.25 14.78
N VAL A 193 7.09 9.07 15.40
CA VAL A 193 6.80 8.86 16.83
C VAL A 193 7.68 9.70 17.77
N LYS A 194 8.91 10.04 17.36
CA LYS A 194 9.82 10.85 18.17
C LYS A 194 9.29 12.27 18.35
N TRP A 195 8.53 12.80 17.38
CA TRP A 195 7.86 14.10 17.52
C TRP A 195 6.90 14.12 18.72
N PHE A 196 6.30 12.98 19.07
CA PHE A 196 5.39 12.81 20.21
C PHE A 196 6.11 12.43 21.51
N GLY A 197 7.45 12.43 21.50
CA GLY A 197 8.27 12.22 22.70
C GLY A 197 8.79 10.79 22.87
N ALA A 198 8.57 9.89 21.91
CA ALA A 198 9.14 8.54 21.97
C ALA A 198 10.67 8.63 21.99
N LYS A 199 11.31 7.92 22.92
CA LYS A 199 12.77 7.92 23.09
C LYS A 199 13.44 6.85 22.26
N GLY A 200 12.90 5.63 22.24
CA GLY A 200 13.52 4.51 21.55
C GLY A 200 14.88 4.12 22.16
N ASP A 201 15.06 4.31 23.47
CA ASP A 201 16.31 4.09 24.19
C ASP A 201 16.41 2.70 24.86
N GLY A 202 15.36 1.88 24.73
CA GLY A 202 15.25 0.55 25.33
C GLY A 202 14.84 0.54 26.80
N THR A 203 14.65 1.68 27.44
CA THR A 203 14.36 1.78 28.88
C THR A 203 13.10 2.59 29.17
N THR A 204 12.91 3.70 28.46
CA THR A 204 11.74 4.55 28.56
C THR A 204 10.52 3.83 28.03
N ASN A 205 9.40 3.92 28.77
CA ASN A 205 8.11 3.42 28.30
C ASN A 205 7.52 4.39 27.26
N ASP A 206 7.61 4.02 25.99
CA ASP A 206 7.25 4.85 24.84
C ASP A 206 5.77 4.74 24.45
N ILE A 207 4.96 3.94 25.15
CA ILE A 207 3.58 3.63 24.75
C ILE A 207 2.70 4.88 24.58
N ALA A 208 2.88 5.91 25.43
CA ALA A 208 2.10 7.14 25.35
C ALA A 208 2.40 7.92 24.06
N ALA A 209 3.68 8.01 23.68
CA ALA A 209 4.09 8.69 22.46
C ALA A 209 3.67 7.92 21.20
N LEU A 210 3.78 6.59 21.21
CA LEU A 210 3.30 5.73 20.13
C LEU A 210 1.79 5.90 19.90
N ASN A 211 0.99 5.84 20.96
CA ASN A 211 -0.46 6.03 20.87
C ASN A 211 -0.83 7.43 20.40
N ALA A 212 -0.12 8.48 20.85
CA ALA A 212 -0.36 9.85 20.39
C ALA A 212 -0.09 10.01 18.88
N ALA A 213 1.00 9.43 18.37
CA ALA A 213 1.34 9.44 16.95
C ALA A 213 0.30 8.68 16.10
N ILE A 214 -0.13 7.50 16.57
CA ILE A 214 -1.19 6.70 15.92
C ILE A 214 -2.49 7.50 15.89
N ASN A 215 -2.95 8.02 17.03
CA ASN A 215 -4.20 8.77 17.12
C ASN A 215 -4.19 10.00 16.21
N TYR A 216 -3.10 10.77 16.20
CA TYR A 216 -2.95 11.90 15.30
C TYR A 216 -3.07 11.47 13.82
N THR A 217 -2.41 10.37 13.46
CA THR A 217 -2.43 9.85 12.10
C THR A 217 -3.84 9.41 11.69
N VAL A 218 -4.59 8.76 12.60
CA VAL A 218 -5.99 8.37 12.36
C VAL A 218 -6.85 9.59 12.05
N THR A 219 -6.69 10.71 12.75
CA THR A 219 -7.48 11.93 12.47
C THR A 219 -7.24 12.51 11.07
N ARG A 220 -6.10 12.23 10.44
CA ARG A 220 -5.81 12.61 9.05
C ARG A 220 -6.15 11.52 8.04
N SER A 221 -6.41 10.30 8.51
CA SER A 221 -6.71 9.12 7.71
C SER A 221 -8.22 8.95 7.44
N VAL A 222 -9.06 9.87 7.91
CA VAL A 222 -10.49 9.91 7.58
C VAL A 222 -10.72 10.74 6.30
N GLY A 223 -11.22 10.09 5.25
CA GLY A 223 -11.58 10.72 3.98
C GLY A 223 -13.09 10.65 3.75
N TYR A 224 -13.54 11.29 2.67
CA TYR A 224 -14.97 11.34 2.31
C TYR A 224 -15.56 9.92 2.19
N MET A 225 -16.75 9.72 2.76
CA MET A 225 -17.54 8.48 2.70
C MET A 225 -16.93 7.24 3.37
N GLY A 226 -16.07 7.39 4.37
CA GLY A 226 -15.58 6.27 5.18
C GLY A 226 -14.49 5.40 4.52
N HIS A 227 -14.01 5.80 3.34
CA HIS A 227 -12.93 5.14 2.59
C HIS A 227 -11.59 5.87 2.74
N GLY A 228 -11.33 6.44 3.92
CA GLY A 228 -10.27 7.41 4.12
C GLY A 228 -8.85 7.01 3.69
N ASN A 229 -8.00 8.03 3.52
CA ASN A 229 -6.59 7.86 3.17
C ASN A 229 -5.89 6.97 4.20
N SER A 230 -4.95 6.12 3.77
CA SER A 230 -4.12 5.38 4.71
C SER A 230 -3.02 6.27 5.28
N GLY A 231 -2.75 6.12 6.57
CA GLY A 231 -1.72 6.87 7.28
C GLY A 231 -0.54 5.98 7.67
N VAL A 232 0.65 6.56 7.70
CA VAL A 232 1.88 5.86 8.09
C VAL A 232 2.47 6.50 9.33
N VAL A 233 2.69 5.68 10.36
CA VAL A 233 3.40 6.04 11.58
C VAL A 233 4.81 5.46 11.50
N PHE A 234 5.80 6.34 11.51
CA PHE A 234 7.21 6.00 11.33
C PHE A 234 7.94 5.92 12.68
N LEU A 235 8.67 4.82 12.87
CA LEU A 235 9.54 4.53 14.01
C LEU A 235 10.99 4.58 13.53
N PRO A 236 11.70 5.70 13.77
CA PRO A 236 13.14 5.77 13.50
C PRO A 236 13.93 4.69 14.26
N ARG A 237 15.24 4.62 14.03
CA ARG A 237 16.10 3.72 14.79
C ARG A 237 15.93 3.90 16.31
N GLY A 238 15.85 2.77 17.00
CA GLY A 238 15.66 2.73 18.43
C GLY A 238 14.96 1.46 18.91
N VAL A 239 15.01 1.26 20.22
CA VAL A 239 14.30 0.19 20.93
C VAL A 239 13.18 0.83 21.76
N TYR A 240 11.95 0.67 21.31
CA TYR A 240 10.76 1.26 21.90
C TYR A 240 10.15 0.29 22.91
N SER A 241 10.36 0.55 24.19
CA SER A 241 9.80 -0.29 25.25
C SER A 241 8.36 0.09 25.55
N VAL A 242 7.44 -0.87 25.61
CA VAL A 242 6.02 -0.62 25.84
C VAL A 242 5.52 -1.39 27.05
N ALA A 243 4.78 -0.73 27.94
CA ALA A 243 4.22 -1.35 29.14
C ALA A 243 2.81 -1.95 28.93
N GLN A 244 2.19 -1.70 27.77
CA GLN A 244 0.84 -2.13 27.42
C GLN A 244 0.77 -2.51 25.94
N ARG A 245 -0.30 -3.23 25.55
CA ARG A 245 -0.58 -3.62 24.17
C ARG A 245 -0.62 -2.41 23.26
N LEU A 246 0.13 -2.47 22.16
CA LEU A 246 0.05 -1.49 21.08
C LEU A 246 -1.01 -1.92 20.08
N VAL A 247 -2.05 -1.09 19.91
CA VAL A 247 -3.14 -1.38 18.97
C VAL A 247 -2.98 -0.50 17.72
N ILE A 248 -2.94 -1.15 16.56
CA ILE A 248 -2.83 -0.50 15.25
C ILE A 248 -4.21 -0.58 14.57
N PRO A 249 -4.92 0.55 14.44
CA PRO A 249 -6.27 0.58 13.91
C PRO A 249 -6.30 0.55 12.39
N ASN A 250 -7.51 0.43 11.84
CA ASN A 250 -7.77 0.45 10.40
C ASN A 250 -7.07 1.61 9.68
N LYS A 251 -6.57 1.33 8.46
CA LYS A 251 -5.88 2.28 7.59
C LYS A 251 -4.55 2.82 8.14
N ILE A 252 -4.02 2.27 9.23
CA ILE A 252 -2.72 2.66 9.78
C ILE A 252 -1.65 1.61 9.48
N ARG A 253 -0.52 2.07 8.95
CA ARG A 253 0.69 1.26 8.79
C ARG A 253 1.78 1.76 9.73
N LEU A 254 2.33 0.86 10.51
CA LEU A 254 3.56 1.08 11.26
C LEU A 254 4.76 0.80 10.36
N LEU A 255 5.72 1.71 10.31
CA LEU A 255 6.90 1.61 9.46
C LEU A 255 8.16 1.84 10.29
N GLY A 256 9.07 0.88 10.32
CA GLY A 256 10.42 1.07 10.87
C GLY A 256 11.47 1.42 9.80
N GLU A 257 12.71 1.66 10.23
CA GLU A 257 13.88 1.80 9.34
C GLU A 257 14.40 0.44 8.83
N GLY A 258 14.05 -0.65 9.53
CA GLY A 258 14.43 -2.01 9.17
C GLY A 258 14.39 -2.97 10.37
N PRO A 259 14.31 -4.28 10.12
CA PRO A 259 14.54 -5.29 11.15
C PRO A 259 15.91 -5.10 11.84
N ARG A 260 15.96 -5.29 13.16
CA ARG A 260 17.13 -5.07 14.04
C ARG A 260 17.59 -3.59 14.14
N VAL A 261 16.83 -2.65 13.56
CA VAL A 261 17.11 -1.20 13.62
C VAL A 261 16.02 -0.47 14.40
N SER A 262 14.76 -0.71 14.05
CA SER A 262 13.58 -0.26 14.79
C SER A 262 12.96 -1.46 15.48
N GLU A 263 12.94 -1.47 16.81
CA GLU A 263 12.45 -2.62 17.59
C GLU A 263 11.39 -2.16 18.60
N ILE A 264 10.29 -2.92 18.73
CA ILE A 264 9.34 -2.80 19.83
C ILE A 264 9.51 -4.00 20.76
N ARG A 265 9.53 -3.75 22.07
CA ARG A 265 9.62 -4.82 23.08
C ARG A 265 8.76 -4.50 24.31
N PRO A 266 8.25 -5.53 25.02
CA PRO A 266 7.55 -5.33 26.27
C PRO A 266 8.52 -4.84 27.35
N THR A 267 8.03 -4.05 28.32
CA THR A 267 8.78 -3.79 29.57
C THR A 267 8.85 -5.04 30.43
N SER A 268 9.72 -5.05 31.44
CA SER A 268 9.81 -6.15 32.41
C SER A 268 8.50 -6.38 33.19
N SER A 269 7.69 -5.34 33.39
CA SER A 269 6.40 -5.38 34.08
C SER A 269 5.20 -5.66 33.18
N TYR A 270 5.42 -5.97 31.90
CA TYR A 270 4.34 -6.17 30.92
C TYR A 270 3.40 -7.31 31.34
N SER A 271 2.09 -7.10 31.31
CA SER A 271 1.11 -8.09 31.78
C SER A 271 0.13 -8.59 30.72
N ASP A 272 0.09 -7.96 29.55
CA ASP A 272 -0.81 -8.35 28.47
C ASP A 272 -0.32 -9.64 27.78
N SER A 273 -1.24 -10.39 27.18
CA SER A 273 -0.95 -11.58 26.37
C SER A 273 -0.59 -11.27 24.92
N ILE A 274 -0.76 -10.03 24.47
CA ILE A 274 -0.48 -9.60 23.09
C ILE A 274 0.42 -8.37 23.13
N LEU A 275 1.50 -8.35 22.35
CA LEU A 275 2.38 -7.18 22.19
C LEU A 275 1.79 -6.15 21.21
N VAL A 276 1.50 -6.59 19.98
CA VAL A 276 0.89 -5.77 18.94
C VAL A 276 -0.42 -6.40 18.46
N GLU A 277 -1.50 -5.63 18.46
CA GLU A 277 -2.79 -6.04 17.91
C GLU A 277 -3.15 -5.18 16.70
N LEU A 278 -3.51 -5.83 15.60
CA LEU A 278 -4.13 -5.15 14.46
C LEU A 278 -5.65 -5.28 14.63
N SER A 279 -6.32 -4.23 15.13
CA SER A 279 -7.78 -4.23 15.33
C SER A 279 -8.38 -2.83 15.50
N ASN A 280 -9.70 -2.73 15.32
CA ASN A 280 -10.47 -1.51 15.62
C ASN A 280 -11.10 -1.51 17.02
N LYS A 281 -10.79 -2.49 17.88
CA LYS A 281 -11.55 -2.74 19.12
C LYS A 281 -11.55 -1.59 20.13
N ASN A 282 -10.58 -0.70 20.06
CA ASN A 282 -10.47 0.46 20.95
C ASN A 282 -11.17 1.73 20.41
N PHE A 283 -11.74 1.72 19.20
CA PHE A 283 -12.48 2.86 18.65
C PHE A 283 -13.98 2.75 18.96
N SER A 284 -14.60 3.88 19.34
CA SER A 284 -16.03 3.95 19.63
C SER A 284 -16.84 4.34 18.39
N PRO A 285 -17.98 3.67 18.07
CA PRO A 285 -18.52 2.53 18.82
C PRO A 285 -17.65 1.27 18.68
N PRO A 286 -17.33 0.59 19.80
CA PRO A 286 -16.52 -0.61 19.77
C PRO A 286 -17.30 -1.72 19.06
N GLY A 287 -16.92 -2.03 17.82
CA GLY A 287 -17.49 -3.16 17.12
C GLY A 287 -17.31 -3.18 15.60
N LYS A 288 -16.70 -4.27 15.14
CA LYS A 288 -17.11 -5.01 13.93
C LYS A 288 -16.78 -4.38 12.58
N ILE A 289 -15.59 -3.79 12.42
CA ILE A 289 -15.10 -3.41 11.09
C ILE A 289 -13.79 -4.14 10.84
N ASN A 290 -13.77 -4.95 9.78
CA ASN A 290 -12.56 -5.48 9.16
C ASN A 290 -11.51 -4.36 9.03
N ILE A 291 -10.24 -4.68 9.31
CA ILE A 291 -9.16 -3.72 9.10
C ILE A 291 -8.59 -3.89 7.69
N PHE A 292 -8.55 -2.81 6.94
CA PHE A 292 -8.01 -2.75 5.59
C PHE A 292 -6.76 -1.88 5.60
N SER A 293 -5.82 -2.16 4.70
CA SER A 293 -4.62 -1.31 4.50
C SER A 293 -3.83 -1.07 5.81
N THR A 294 -3.88 -2.04 6.73
CA THR A 294 -3.34 -1.94 8.09
C THR A 294 -2.18 -2.91 8.25
N GLY A 295 -1.08 -2.50 8.87
CA GLY A 295 0.03 -3.43 8.97
C GLY A 295 1.26 -2.90 9.67
N ILE A 296 2.27 -3.77 9.72
CA ILE A 296 3.61 -3.44 10.20
C ILE A 296 4.63 -3.78 9.14
N GLU A 297 5.57 -2.87 8.90
CA GLU A 297 6.58 -3.00 7.86
C GLU A 297 7.96 -2.54 8.34
N ASN A 298 9.03 -3.21 7.89
CA ASN A 298 10.43 -2.85 8.17
C ASN A 298 10.76 -2.73 9.68
N ILE A 299 10.30 -3.67 10.51
CA ILE A 299 10.41 -3.53 11.97
C ILE A 299 10.69 -4.85 12.68
N SER A 300 11.27 -4.78 13.87
CA SER A 300 11.42 -5.89 14.80
C SER A 300 10.43 -5.83 15.96
N LEU A 301 9.93 -7.00 16.36
CA LEU A 301 9.22 -7.20 17.62
C LEU A 301 10.03 -8.22 18.45
N HIS A 302 10.40 -7.88 19.68
CA HIS A 302 11.16 -8.78 20.54
C HIS A 302 10.33 -9.13 21.78
N LEU A 303 9.98 -10.40 21.93
CA LEU A 303 9.07 -10.88 22.98
C LEU A 303 9.78 -11.27 24.29
N LEU A 304 11.12 -11.19 24.32
CA LEU A 304 11.96 -11.40 25.50
C LEU A 304 11.73 -12.74 26.22
N GLY A 305 11.35 -13.81 25.49
CA GLY A 305 11.11 -15.12 26.09
C GLY A 305 9.91 -15.15 27.04
N LYS A 306 9.00 -14.16 26.95
CA LYS A 306 7.88 -14.04 27.88
C LYS A 306 6.83 -15.11 27.62
N ALA A 307 6.51 -15.88 28.66
CA ALA A 307 5.51 -16.93 28.58
C ALA A 307 4.12 -16.36 28.25
N GLY A 308 3.36 -17.06 27.40
CA GLY A 308 2.01 -16.68 27.01
C GLY A 308 1.89 -15.42 26.15
N LEU A 309 3.00 -14.79 25.76
CA LEU A 309 2.98 -13.58 24.94
C LEU A 309 2.89 -13.91 23.45
N ILE A 310 1.93 -13.28 22.78
CA ILE A 310 1.73 -13.28 21.34
C ILE A 310 2.41 -12.03 20.77
N GLY A 311 3.21 -12.18 19.72
CA GLY A 311 3.88 -11.05 19.07
C GLY A 311 2.90 -10.17 18.30
N VAL A 312 2.20 -10.74 17.33
CA VAL A 312 1.16 -10.06 16.55
C VAL A 312 -0.13 -10.83 16.58
N TYR A 313 -1.23 -10.11 16.83
CA TYR A 313 -2.56 -10.68 16.92
C TYR A 313 -3.57 -9.95 16.03
N SER A 314 -4.48 -10.68 15.39
CA SER A 314 -5.68 -10.08 14.78
C SER A 314 -6.82 -11.07 14.60
N THR A 315 -8.05 -10.57 14.68
CA THR A 315 -9.28 -11.26 14.29
C THR A 315 -9.99 -10.64 13.09
N GLU A 316 -9.49 -9.51 12.60
CA GLU A 316 -10.21 -8.59 11.71
C GLU A 316 -9.42 -8.30 10.42
N ILE A 317 -8.23 -8.89 10.25
CA ILE A 317 -7.29 -8.56 9.18
C ILE A 317 -7.85 -8.82 7.79
N ASN A 318 -7.88 -7.79 6.94
CA ASN A 318 -8.54 -7.85 5.63
C ASN A 318 -7.65 -7.30 4.49
N GLU A 319 -8.25 -6.91 3.36
CA GLU A 319 -7.55 -6.53 2.14
C GLU A 319 -6.47 -5.48 2.37
N HIS A 320 -5.33 -5.69 1.71
CA HIS A 320 -4.15 -4.83 1.78
C HIS A 320 -3.55 -4.68 3.19
N ALA A 321 -4.01 -5.47 4.16
CA ALA A 321 -3.42 -5.56 5.48
C ALA A 321 -2.39 -6.70 5.55
N GLY A 322 -1.49 -6.62 6.53
CA GLY A 322 -0.46 -7.63 6.66
C GLY A 322 0.80 -7.21 7.38
N LEU A 323 1.79 -8.09 7.26
CA LEU A 323 3.14 -7.90 7.76
C LEU A 323 4.11 -8.03 6.59
N ASP A 324 5.12 -7.16 6.54
CA ASP A 324 6.11 -7.21 5.47
C ASP A 324 7.50 -6.77 5.94
N HIS A 325 8.55 -7.52 5.63
CA HIS A 325 9.93 -7.23 6.04
C HIS A 325 10.06 -7.02 7.55
N PHE A 326 9.94 -8.11 8.31
CA PHE A 326 9.89 -8.06 9.77
C PHE A 326 10.78 -9.11 10.43
N LEU A 327 11.10 -8.90 11.71
CA LEU A 327 11.67 -9.92 12.59
C LEU A 327 10.83 -10.02 13.86
N ILE A 328 10.43 -11.23 14.27
CA ILE A 328 9.85 -11.49 15.58
C ILE A 328 10.78 -12.42 16.37
N GLY A 329 11.45 -11.89 17.39
CA GLY A 329 12.44 -12.60 18.19
C GLY A 329 11.97 -12.96 19.60
N GLY A 330 12.62 -13.93 20.23
CA GLY A 330 12.36 -14.33 21.62
C GLY A 330 10.98 -14.96 21.81
N VAL A 331 10.47 -15.66 20.81
CA VAL A 331 9.14 -16.28 20.84
C VAL A 331 9.13 -17.48 21.77
N ARG A 332 8.33 -17.43 22.83
CA ARG A 332 8.08 -18.58 23.73
C ARG A 332 6.66 -19.14 23.64
N TYR A 333 5.70 -18.34 23.16
CA TYR A 333 4.32 -18.80 22.95
C TYR A 333 3.90 -18.73 21.48
N ILE A 334 3.51 -17.57 20.95
CA ILE A 334 3.13 -17.45 19.53
C ILE A 334 3.77 -16.21 18.91
N GLY A 335 4.43 -16.36 17.76
CA GLY A 335 4.95 -15.23 17.00
C GLY A 335 3.83 -14.40 16.39
N ILE A 336 3.03 -15.03 15.52
CA ILE A 336 1.87 -14.43 14.85
C ILE A 336 0.64 -15.33 15.05
N LEU A 337 -0.46 -14.74 15.52
CA LEU A 337 -1.75 -15.40 15.64
C LEU A 337 -2.83 -14.62 14.89
N ILE A 338 -3.38 -15.23 13.85
CA ILE A 338 -4.57 -14.77 13.15
C ILE A 338 -5.67 -15.79 13.38
N GLU A 339 -6.80 -15.37 13.94
CA GLU A 339 -7.90 -16.27 14.30
C GLU A 339 -9.25 -15.68 13.90
N PRO A 340 -10.34 -16.48 13.84
CA PRO A 340 -11.61 -15.96 13.39
C PRO A 340 -12.26 -15.07 14.47
N PRO A 341 -13.11 -14.10 14.08
CA PRO A 341 -13.84 -13.26 15.04
C PRO A 341 -14.95 -14.08 15.71
N GLY A 342 -14.62 -14.75 16.82
CA GLY A 342 -15.59 -15.37 17.75
C GLY A 342 -16.90 -15.87 17.11
N SER A 343 -18.02 -15.26 17.49
CA SER A 343 -19.38 -15.72 17.16
C SER A 343 -19.95 -15.31 15.79
N ASN A 344 -19.18 -14.69 14.88
CA ASN A 344 -19.74 -14.20 13.62
C ASN A 344 -18.96 -14.65 12.36
N PRO A 345 -19.40 -15.72 11.67
CA PRO A 345 -18.64 -16.37 10.60
C PRO A 345 -18.51 -15.57 9.29
N GLY A 346 -19.15 -14.41 9.15
CA GLY A 346 -19.13 -13.58 7.92
C GLY A 346 -18.04 -12.49 7.85
N TYR A 347 -17.21 -12.33 8.89
CA TYR A 347 -16.28 -11.19 9.03
C TYR A 347 -14.84 -11.63 9.35
N GLY A 348 -14.46 -12.83 8.89
CA GLY A 348 -13.16 -13.43 9.17
C GLY A 348 -11.97 -12.73 8.50
N PRO A 349 -10.73 -13.13 8.85
CA PRO A 349 -9.52 -12.72 8.17
C PRO A 349 -9.57 -13.01 6.65
N GLN A 350 -9.37 -12.03 5.77
CA GLN A 350 -9.44 -12.24 4.32
C GLN A 350 -8.40 -11.44 3.52
N ASN A 351 -7.85 -12.02 2.46
CA ASN A 351 -6.98 -11.38 1.48
C ASN A 351 -5.84 -10.51 2.07
N PHE A 352 -5.25 -11.01 3.15
CA PHE A 352 -4.09 -10.41 3.81
C PHE A 352 -2.79 -11.11 3.40
N LYS A 353 -1.65 -10.49 3.68
CA LYS A 353 -0.32 -11.02 3.34
C LYS A 353 0.64 -11.03 4.52
N ILE A 354 1.51 -12.02 4.57
CA ILE A 354 2.65 -12.09 5.48
C ILE A 354 3.87 -12.43 4.64
N THR A 355 4.79 -11.48 4.49
CA THR A 355 5.92 -11.61 3.56
C THR A 355 7.25 -11.16 4.16
N ARG A 356 8.36 -11.76 3.68
CA ARG A 356 9.73 -11.33 4.00
C ARG A 356 10.00 -11.28 5.51
N GLY A 357 9.69 -12.37 6.20
CA GLY A 357 9.68 -12.42 7.66
C GLY A 357 10.73 -13.37 8.24
N GLU A 358 11.29 -13.01 9.39
CA GLU A 358 12.08 -13.91 10.21
C GLU A 358 11.41 -14.07 11.59
N ILE A 359 11.29 -15.32 12.07
CA ILE A 359 10.79 -15.62 13.42
C ILE A 359 11.82 -16.48 14.14
N ILE A 360 12.26 -16.03 15.32
CA ILE A 360 13.26 -16.72 16.12
C ILE A 360 12.67 -17.07 17.48
N PHE A 361 12.70 -18.36 17.81
CA PHE A 361 12.20 -18.84 19.09
C PHE A 361 13.21 -18.57 20.20
N ASP A 362 12.70 -18.46 21.42
CA ASP A 362 13.51 -18.35 22.62
C ASP A 362 14.17 -19.70 22.96
N THR A 363 15.29 -19.66 23.68
CA THR A 363 15.97 -20.87 24.18
C THR A 363 15.13 -21.70 25.15
N THR A 364 14.02 -21.15 25.65
CA THR A 364 13.06 -21.81 26.53
C THR A 364 11.76 -22.18 25.81
N GLU A 365 11.80 -22.33 24.47
CA GLU A 365 10.69 -22.88 23.68
C GLU A 365 10.21 -24.24 24.22
N ASP A 366 8.92 -24.51 24.05
CA ASP A 366 8.28 -25.75 24.48
C ASP A 366 7.35 -26.32 23.39
N ALA A 367 6.63 -27.40 23.71
CA ALA A 367 5.73 -28.06 22.77
C ALA A 367 4.53 -27.19 22.33
N ASN A 368 4.23 -26.10 23.05
CA ASN A 368 3.16 -25.16 22.76
C ASN A 368 3.65 -23.92 21.99
N THR A 369 4.97 -23.74 21.82
CA THR A 369 5.50 -22.63 21.02
C THR A 369 5.13 -22.77 19.54
N ARG A 370 4.66 -21.69 18.93
CA ARG A 370 4.27 -21.60 17.52
C ARG A 370 4.90 -20.39 16.85
N GLY A 371 5.34 -20.53 15.61
CA GLY A 371 5.83 -19.40 14.82
C GLY A 371 4.66 -18.58 14.28
N ILE A 372 3.91 -19.18 13.36
CA ILE A 372 2.74 -18.58 12.72
C ILE A 372 1.54 -19.52 12.87
N VAL A 373 0.44 -19.00 13.37
CA VAL A 373 -0.86 -19.69 13.41
C VAL A 373 -1.87 -18.86 12.66
N ILE A 374 -2.48 -19.44 11.63
CA ILE A 374 -3.57 -18.84 10.89
C ILE A 374 -4.77 -19.77 10.95
N ASP A 375 -5.85 -19.26 11.52
CA ASP A 375 -7.15 -19.87 11.52
C ASP A 375 -8.18 -18.86 10.96
N ALA A 376 -8.48 -18.94 9.66
CA ALA A 376 -9.27 -17.92 8.99
C ALA A 376 -10.78 -18.22 8.93
N ASN A 377 -11.21 -19.40 9.41
CA ASN A 377 -12.59 -19.89 9.34
C ASN A 377 -13.28 -19.71 7.96
N GLY A 378 -12.61 -20.12 6.88
CA GLY A 378 -13.07 -20.00 5.50
C GLY A 378 -12.64 -18.70 4.81
N GLY A 379 -11.81 -17.88 5.46
CA GLY A 379 -11.23 -16.69 4.88
C GLY A 379 -9.97 -16.95 4.04
N ASP A 380 -9.67 -16.00 3.16
CA ASP A 380 -8.59 -16.12 2.19
C ASP A 380 -7.26 -15.58 2.73
N LEU A 381 -6.15 -16.25 2.42
CA LEU A 381 -4.80 -15.75 2.66
C LEU A 381 -4.17 -15.43 1.30
N GLN A 382 -3.80 -14.19 1.03
CA GLN A 382 -3.26 -13.85 -0.30
C GLN A 382 -1.87 -14.47 -0.51
N ALA A 383 -1.00 -14.35 0.50
CA ALA A 383 0.38 -14.77 0.40
C ALA A 383 1.02 -15.02 1.78
N LEU A 384 1.73 -16.14 1.89
CA LEU A 384 2.70 -16.39 2.95
C LEU A 384 4.04 -16.72 2.30
N ARG A 385 4.96 -15.75 2.24
CA ARG A 385 6.15 -15.89 1.38
C ARG A 385 7.43 -15.36 1.99
N ASP A 386 8.55 -15.98 1.62
CA ASP A 386 9.89 -15.55 2.02
C ASP A 386 10.01 -15.49 3.55
N ILE A 387 9.64 -16.59 4.21
CA ILE A 387 9.61 -16.68 5.67
C ILE A 387 10.68 -17.65 6.16
N SER A 388 11.47 -17.23 7.14
CA SER A 388 12.37 -18.09 7.90
C SER A 388 11.90 -18.23 9.34
N ILE A 389 11.80 -19.46 9.84
CA ILE A 389 11.46 -19.74 11.25
C ILE A 389 12.55 -20.63 11.86
N VAL A 390 13.15 -20.16 12.94
CA VAL A 390 14.30 -20.82 13.58
C VAL A 390 13.96 -21.20 15.01
N GLY A 391 13.86 -22.50 15.26
CA GLY A 391 13.76 -23.08 16.60
C GLY A 391 15.11 -23.19 17.32
N LYS A 392 15.06 -23.45 18.62
CA LYS A 392 16.25 -23.57 19.49
C LYS A 392 16.46 -24.98 20.06
N ASN A 393 15.41 -25.76 20.24
CA ASN A 393 15.44 -27.03 20.97
C ASN A 393 14.72 -28.18 20.24
N ALA A 394 14.43 -28.06 18.94
CA ALA A 394 13.63 -29.04 18.20
C ALA A 394 12.26 -29.30 18.82
N LEU A 395 11.68 -28.29 19.49
CA LEU A 395 10.32 -28.30 20.02
C LEU A 395 9.43 -27.37 19.17
N GLY A 396 8.18 -27.17 19.57
CA GLY A 396 7.29 -26.23 18.89
C GLY A 396 6.99 -26.54 17.41
N TYR A 397 6.21 -25.64 16.80
CA TYR A 397 5.72 -25.79 15.42
C TYR A 397 6.00 -24.50 14.65
N GLY A 398 6.45 -24.62 13.41
CA GLY A 398 6.75 -23.46 12.56
C GLY A 398 5.48 -22.74 12.13
N ILE A 399 4.71 -23.34 11.23
CA ILE A 399 3.51 -22.76 10.63
C ILE A 399 2.32 -23.70 10.83
N GLU A 400 1.21 -23.20 11.34
CA GLU A 400 -0.06 -23.92 11.48
C GLU A 400 -1.15 -23.20 10.69
N LEU A 401 -1.73 -23.87 9.70
CA LEU A 401 -2.81 -23.34 8.86
C LEU A 401 -4.07 -24.16 9.01
N ASN A 402 -5.17 -23.51 9.41
CA ASN A 402 -6.45 -24.14 9.66
C ASN A 402 -7.58 -23.33 9.04
N ARG A 403 -8.56 -23.99 8.40
CA ARG A 403 -9.75 -23.29 7.89
C ARG A 403 -9.40 -22.06 7.05
N VAL A 404 -8.39 -22.17 6.17
CA VAL A 404 -7.93 -21.09 5.26
C VAL A 404 -8.18 -21.51 3.82
N SER A 405 -8.52 -20.56 2.95
CA SER A 405 -8.70 -20.75 1.52
C SER A 405 -7.78 -19.87 0.65
N GLY A 406 -7.60 -20.27 -0.61
CA GLY A 406 -7.17 -19.37 -1.69
C GLY A 406 -5.76 -18.79 -1.57
N PHE A 407 -4.76 -19.58 -1.11
CA PHE A 407 -3.45 -19.05 -0.73
C PHE A 407 -2.24 -19.67 -1.41
N ALA A 408 -1.17 -18.90 -1.53
CA ALA A 408 0.13 -19.36 -1.99
C ALA A 408 1.17 -19.23 -0.87
N ILE A 409 1.77 -20.38 -0.52
CA ILE A 409 2.97 -20.45 0.29
C ILE A 409 4.18 -20.59 -0.63
N SER A 410 5.19 -19.75 -0.44
CA SER A 410 6.44 -19.92 -1.19
C SER A 410 7.68 -19.50 -0.41
N SER A 411 8.83 -20.10 -0.71
CA SER A 411 10.13 -19.70 -0.13
C SER A 411 10.12 -19.74 1.40
N ILE A 412 9.82 -20.91 1.96
CA ILE A 412 9.76 -21.09 3.42
C ILE A 412 10.95 -21.90 3.89
N HIS A 413 11.66 -21.38 4.88
CA HIS A 413 12.71 -22.09 5.61
C HIS A 413 12.26 -22.30 7.04
N VAL A 414 12.23 -23.55 7.51
CA VAL A 414 11.99 -23.86 8.93
C VAL A 414 13.02 -24.84 9.41
N GLU A 415 13.70 -24.50 10.49
CA GLU A 415 14.76 -25.33 11.06
C GLU A 415 14.62 -25.51 12.57
N ASN A 416 15.11 -26.64 13.05
CA ASN A 416 15.23 -26.96 14.48
C ASN A 416 13.91 -26.87 15.26
N LEU A 417 12.82 -27.35 14.66
CA LEU A 417 11.49 -27.46 15.28
C LEU A 417 10.96 -28.89 15.18
N ALA A 418 10.03 -29.26 16.08
CA ALA A 418 9.38 -30.56 16.05
C ALA A 418 8.44 -30.74 14.84
N ARG A 419 7.87 -29.63 14.34
CA ARG A 419 7.06 -29.61 13.10
C ARG A 419 7.37 -28.34 12.31
N GLY A 420 7.59 -28.47 11.00
CA GLY A 420 7.80 -27.33 10.12
C GLY A 420 6.48 -26.65 9.72
N ILE A 421 5.67 -27.33 8.91
CA ILE A 421 4.36 -26.83 8.45
C ILE A 421 3.27 -27.87 8.75
N SER A 422 2.26 -27.47 9.51
CA SER A 422 1.04 -28.21 9.82
C SER A 422 -0.15 -27.60 9.08
N ILE A 423 -0.93 -28.43 8.38
CA ILE A 423 -2.11 -27.99 7.62
C ILE A 423 -3.33 -28.83 8.02
N GLY A 424 -4.42 -28.14 8.38
CA GLY A 424 -5.75 -28.73 8.57
C GLY A 424 -5.96 -29.44 9.91
N GLU A 425 -5.24 -29.07 10.96
CA GLU A 425 -5.40 -29.68 12.29
C GLU A 425 -6.79 -29.41 12.89
N LYS A 426 -7.36 -28.22 12.65
CA LYS A 426 -8.64 -27.76 13.22
C LYS A 426 -9.79 -27.64 12.21
N GLY A 427 -9.59 -28.00 10.95
CA GLY A 427 -10.62 -27.94 9.91
C GLY A 427 -10.07 -27.92 8.49
N PRO A 428 -10.93 -27.95 7.46
CA PRO A 428 -10.51 -28.09 6.07
C PRO A 428 -9.72 -26.89 5.58
N VAL A 429 -8.80 -27.12 4.65
CA VAL A 429 -8.00 -26.08 3.98
C VAL A 429 -8.23 -26.24 2.47
N ILE A 430 -8.46 -25.13 1.76
CA ILE A 430 -9.00 -25.13 0.39
C ILE A 430 -8.07 -24.34 -0.55
N ALA A 431 -7.87 -24.83 -1.78
CA ALA A 431 -7.23 -24.10 -2.89
C ALA A 431 -5.89 -23.44 -2.51
N PHE A 432 -4.84 -24.24 -2.36
CA PHE A 432 -3.50 -23.75 -1.98
C PHE A 432 -2.40 -24.18 -2.95
N SER A 433 -1.28 -23.43 -2.94
CA SER A 433 -0.02 -23.76 -3.60
C SER A 433 1.13 -23.71 -2.59
N ILE A 434 2.08 -24.64 -2.67
CA ILE A 434 3.27 -24.66 -1.81
C ILE A 434 4.51 -24.89 -2.67
N THR A 435 5.42 -23.92 -2.71
CA THR A 435 6.63 -23.98 -3.55
C THR A 435 7.89 -23.55 -2.79
N GLY A 436 9.04 -24.16 -3.09
CA GLY A 436 10.33 -23.72 -2.53
C GLY A 436 10.40 -23.79 -1.00
N VAL A 437 10.04 -24.96 -0.43
CA VAL A 437 10.03 -25.18 1.02
C VAL A 437 11.21 -26.04 1.45
N ASN A 438 12.02 -25.52 2.37
CA ASN A 438 13.05 -26.23 3.12
C ASN A 438 12.60 -26.36 4.59
N ALA A 439 11.70 -27.31 4.84
CA ALA A 439 11.10 -27.60 6.14
C ALA A 439 10.49 -29.02 6.14
N GLN A 440 10.33 -29.62 7.31
CA GLN A 440 9.44 -30.80 7.46
C GLN A 440 7.97 -30.37 7.30
N VAL A 441 7.26 -30.96 6.33
CA VAL A 441 5.85 -30.65 6.06
C VAL A 441 4.98 -31.84 6.47
N LYS A 442 4.06 -31.64 7.43
CA LYS A 442 3.12 -32.66 7.90
C LYS A 442 1.67 -32.26 7.59
N VAL A 443 1.00 -33.04 6.75
CA VAL A 443 -0.41 -32.83 6.34
C VAL A 443 -1.28 -33.85 7.05
N LEU A 444 -2.20 -33.39 7.92
CA LEU A 444 -2.88 -34.28 8.88
C LEU A 444 -4.34 -34.61 8.54
N ARG A 445 -5.04 -33.80 7.72
CA ARG A 445 -6.45 -34.03 7.32
C ARG A 445 -6.78 -33.54 5.90
N THR A 446 -7.88 -34.05 5.36
CA THR A 446 -8.47 -33.89 4.02
C THR A 446 -8.25 -32.52 3.35
N ILE A 447 -7.68 -32.55 2.14
CA ILE A 447 -7.53 -31.40 1.24
C ILE A 447 -8.80 -31.31 0.38
N TYR A 448 -9.45 -30.15 0.35
CA TYR A 448 -10.56 -29.85 -0.57
C TYR A 448 -10.02 -29.04 -1.76
N LEU A 449 -10.21 -29.56 -2.98
CA LEU A 449 -9.63 -29.01 -4.22
C LEU A 449 -10.58 -28.05 -4.99
N SER A 450 -11.70 -27.61 -4.40
CA SER A 450 -12.58 -26.61 -5.04
C SER A 450 -13.25 -25.68 -4.03
N SER A 451 -13.41 -24.41 -4.40
CA SER A 451 -14.23 -23.42 -3.69
C SER A 451 -15.63 -23.30 -4.33
N ASN A 452 -16.61 -22.90 -3.51
CA ASN A 452 -18.03 -22.75 -3.86
C ASN A 452 -18.40 -21.42 -4.55
N TYR A 453 -17.45 -20.70 -5.14
CA TYR A 453 -17.73 -19.42 -5.80
C TYR A 453 -17.06 -19.38 -7.18
N ASP A 454 -17.80 -19.74 -8.22
CA ASP A 454 -17.60 -19.42 -9.65
C ASP A 454 -16.15 -19.29 -10.19
N SER A 455 -15.20 -20.04 -9.63
CA SER A 455 -13.80 -20.04 -10.04
C SER A 455 -13.37 -21.46 -10.42
N PHE A 456 -14.00 -21.94 -11.49
CA PHE A 456 -13.52 -23.06 -12.29
C PHE A 456 -12.14 -22.71 -12.88
N GLY A 457 -11.05 -22.99 -12.17
CA GLY A 457 -9.72 -22.70 -12.72
C GLY A 457 -8.46 -22.94 -11.87
N TYR A 458 -8.55 -23.34 -10.60
CA TYR A 458 -7.34 -23.56 -9.80
C TYR A 458 -6.87 -25.01 -9.87
N MET A 459 -6.01 -25.28 -10.87
CA MET A 459 -5.24 -26.51 -10.96
C MET A 459 -4.23 -26.60 -9.80
N LEU A 460 -4.10 -27.79 -9.24
CA LEU A 460 -3.01 -28.20 -8.35
C LEU A 460 -1.66 -27.70 -8.93
N SER A 461 -1.01 -26.74 -8.27
CA SER A 461 0.41 -26.50 -8.49
C SER A 461 1.19 -27.20 -7.38
N ALA A 462 1.86 -28.27 -7.81
CA ALA A 462 2.80 -29.15 -7.11
C ALA A 462 3.30 -28.69 -5.72
N ILE A 463 3.24 -29.58 -4.73
CA ILE A 463 4.16 -29.54 -3.59
C ILE A 463 5.55 -29.88 -4.15
N ARG A 464 6.42 -28.89 -4.35
CA ARG A 464 7.86 -29.11 -4.57
C ARG A 464 8.59 -28.86 -3.24
N SER A 465 8.79 -29.92 -2.46
CA SER A 465 9.62 -29.89 -1.24
C SER A 465 10.99 -30.53 -1.53
N THR A 466 12.07 -29.91 -1.05
CA THR A 466 13.42 -30.49 -1.09
C THR A 466 13.83 -31.16 0.23
N GLY A 467 12.96 -31.16 1.24
CA GLY A 467 13.17 -31.79 2.54
C GLY A 467 12.54 -33.18 2.69
N ASP A 468 13.00 -33.93 3.69
CA ASP A 468 12.53 -35.27 4.06
C ASP A 468 11.00 -35.30 4.29
N LEU A 469 10.27 -35.91 3.35
CA LEU A 469 8.82 -36.18 3.43
C LEU A 469 8.58 -37.47 4.24
N THR A 470 8.87 -37.49 5.54
CA THR A 470 9.02 -38.74 6.30
C THR A 470 7.75 -39.34 6.92
N ASP A 471 6.54 -38.82 6.66
CA ASP A 471 5.35 -39.27 7.42
C ASP A 471 4.00 -39.21 6.67
N PHE A 472 3.96 -39.71 5.42
CA PHE A 472 2.74 -39.83 4.61
C PHE A 472 2.20 -41.28 4.58
N ASN A 473 1.63 -41.76 5.70
CA ASN A 473 1.05 -43.13 5.79
C ASN A 473 -0.49 -43.16 5.86
N GLY A 474 -1.19 -42.04 5.63
CA GLY A 474 -2.65 -41.96 5.66
C GLY A 474 -3.30 -41.83 4.27
N PRO A 475 -4.47 -42.43 4.01
CA PRO A 475 -5.18 -42.28 2.75
C PRO A 475 -5.67 -40.84 2.52
N VAL A 476 -5.44 -40.29 1.32
CA VAL A 476 -6.01 -39.00 0.91
C VAL A 476 -7.46 -39.25 0.45
N THR A 477 -8.41 -38.70 1.21
CA THR A 477 -9.84 -38.75 0.85
C THR A 477 -10.20 -37.41 0.20
N TYR A 478 -10.79 -37.42 -0.99
CA TYR A 478 -11.41 -36.22 -1.56
C TYR A 478 -12.94 -36.37 -1.56
N ALA A 479 -13.64 -35.27 -1.29
CA ALA A 479 -15.09 -35.19 -1.41
C ALA A 479 -15.44 -34.24 -2.55
N VAL A 480 -16.31 -34.69 -3.46
CA VAL A 480 -16.92 -33.81 -4.47
C VAL A 480 -18.25 -33.34 -3.87
N GLU A 481 -18.34 -32.05 -3.56
CA GLU A 481 -19.58 -31.43 -3.08
C GLU A 481 -20.32 -30.79 -4.26
N ASP A 482 -21.65 -30.92 -4.29
CA ASP A 482 -22.48 -30.18 -5.25
C ASP A 482 -22.61 -28.70 -4.85
N ARG A 483 -23.24 -27.89 -5.72
CA ARG A 483 -23.48 -26.45 -5.50
C ARG A 483 -24.30 -26.11 -4.24
N LYS A 484 -24.73 -27.10 -3.43
CA LYS A 484 -25.58 -26.95 -2.25
C LYS A 484 -25.00 -27.61 -0.98
N ASN A 485 -23.69 -27.88 -0.94
CA ASN A 485 -23.02 -28.55 0.19
C ASN A 485 -23.60 -29.95 0.51
N GLN A 486 -24.16 -30.65 -0.47
CA GLN A 486 -24.54 -32.05 -0.28
C GLN A 486 -23.39 -32.97 -0.76
N PRO A 487 -22.92 -33.93 0.06
CA PRO A 487 -21.85 -34.83 -0.34
C PRO A 487 -22.35 -35.76 -1.46
N THR A 488 -21.81 -35.61 -2.68
CA THR A 488 -22.23 -36.43 -3.84
C THR A 488 -21.39 -37.70 -4.03
N GLY A 489 -20.35 -37.89 -3.22
CA GLY A 489 -19.55 -39.11 -3.18
C GLY A 489 -18.19 -38.88 -2.52
N LYS A 490 -17.74 -39.87 -1.75
CA LYS A 490 -16.36 -39.94 -1.23
C LYS A 490 -15.58 -40.88 -2.13
N THR A 491 -14.43 -40.44 -2.62
CA THR A 491 -13.49 -41.35 -3.27
C THR A 491 -12.16 -41.24 -2.55
N THR A 492 -11.68 -42.40 -2.10
CA THR A 492 -10.40 -42.54 -1.41
C THR A 492 -9.39 -43.03 -2.42
N ILE A 493 -8.29 -42.31 -2.63
CA ILE A 493 -7.17 -42.81 -3.44
C ILE A 493 -6.21 -43.51 -2.49
N PRO A 494 -5.99 -44.84 -2.62
CA PRO A 494 -4.96 -45.53 -1.85
C PRO A 494 -3.58 -45.25 -2.47
N GLY A 495 -2.62 -44.73 -1.70
CA GLY A 495 -1.22 -44.61 -2.10
C GLY A 495 -0.51 -43.32 -1.66
N PRO A 496 0.83 -43.25 -1.75
CA PRO A 496 1.60 -42.04 -1.49
C PRO A 496 1.30 -40.95 -2.55
N LEU A 497 1.42 -39.68 -2.16
CA LEU A 497 1.12 -38.53 -3.02
C LEU A 497 2.01 -38.49 -4.28
N GLY A 498 1.40 -38.68 -5.45
CA GLY A 498 1.92 -38.26 -6.76
C GLY A 498 1.14 -37.05 -7.31
N PHE A 499 1.51 -36.57 -8.50
CA PHE A 499 0.73 -35.56 -9.22
C PHE A 499 -0.66 -36.12 -9.56
N TYR A 500 -1.70 -35.67 -8.85
CA TYR A 500 -3.09 -36.02 -9.17
C TYR A 500 -3.78 -34.82 -9.80
N THR A 501 -4.12 -34.91 -11.08
CA THR A 501 -5.03 -33.96 -11.73
C THR A 501 -6.42 -34.57 -11.67
N VAL A 502 -7.33 -33.97 -10.89
CA VAL A 502 -8.75 -34.37 -10.87
C VAL A 502 -9.54 -33.34 -11.67
N SER A 503 -10.00 -33.74 -12.86
CA SER A 503 -11.01 -33.00 -13.62
C SER A 503 -12.37 -33.54 -13.22
N THR A 504 -13.21 -32.72 -12.58
CA THR A 504 -14.63 -33.05 -12.43
C THR A 504 -15.34 -32.72 -13.74
N GLN A 505 -16.09 -33.68 -14.28
CA GLN A 505 -17.01 -33.45 -15.40
C GLN A 505 -18.13 -32.52 -14.93
N VAL A 506 -18.15 -31.29 -15.43
CA VAL A 506 -19.40 -30.54 -15.59
C VAL A 506 -19.44 -30.11 -17.05
N SER A 507 -20.41 -30.62 -17.81
CA SER A 507 -20.57 -30.33 -19.23
C SER A 507 -20.52 -28.81 -19.48
N PRO A 508 -19.69 -28.32 -20.42
CA PRO A 508 -19.74 -26.92 -20.80
C PRO A 508 -21.07 -26.64 -21.51
N PRO A 509 -21.74 -25.50 -21.24
CA PRO A 509 -22.75 -25.01 -22.16
C PRO A 509 -22.04 -24.66 -23.47
N THR A 510 -22.26 -25.49 -24.50
CA THR A 510 -22.04 -25.23 -25.92
C THR A 510 -21.03 -24.14 -26.30
N GLY A 511 -19.83 -24.54 -26.70
CA GLY A 511 -18.94 -23.68 -27.51
C GLY A 511 -17.46 -23.72 -27.14
N GLY A 512 -16.68 -24.46 -27.95
CA GLY A 512 -15.32 -24.11 -28.38
C GLY A 512 -14.24 -23.79 -27.34
N GLY A 513 -13.25 -24.69 -27.22
CA GLY A 513 -11.89 -24.31 -26.82
C GLY A 513 -11.13 -25.41 -26.09
N ALA A 514 -10.27 -26.13 -26.81
CA ALA A 514 -9.20 -26.91 -26.18
C ALA A 514 -8.34 -25.98 -25.30
N ARG A 515 -8.04 -26.39 -24.07
CA ARG A 515 -7.10 -25.65 -23.21
C ARG A 515 -5.91 -26.54 -22.85
N ASN A 516 -4.74 -26.04 -23.23
CA ASN A 516 -3.45 -26.72 -23.21
C ASN A 516 -3.04 -27.18 -21.81
N ILE A 517 -2.67 -28.45 -21.68
CA ILE A 517 -1.90 -28.97 -20.55
C ILE A 517 -0.42 -28.69 -20.86
N ARG A 518 0.21 -27.76 -20.14
CA ARG A 518 1.68 -27.64 -20.14
C ARG A 518 2.23 -28.42 -18.97
N CYS A 519 2.91 -29.53 -19.25
CA CYS A 519 3.81 -30.18 -18.31
C CYS A 519 5.22 -29.67 -18.59
N SER A 520 5.82 -28.93 -17.66
CA SER A 520 7.23 -28.55 -17.71
C SER A 520 8.02 -29.39 -16.72
N ASP A 521 8.43 -30.58 -17.16
CA ASP A 521 9.81 -31.10 -17.07
C ASP A 521 9.89 -32.59 -17.40
N SER A 522 11.06 -33.00 -17.90
CA SER A 522 11.40 -34.23 -18.63
C SER A 522 11.68 -35.47 -17.77
N LEU A 523 11.14 -35.58 -16.55
CA LEU A 523 11.62 -36.57 -15.57
C LEU A 523 10.65 -37.69 -15.17
N TYR A 524 9.52 -37.90 -15.86
CA TYR A 524 8.59 -38.98 -15.46
C TYR A 524 8.01 -39.79 -16.64
N ASP A 525 8.08 -41.12 -16.52
CA ASP A 525 7.77 -42.13 -17.56
C ASP A 525 6.28 -42.54 -17.67
N ARG A 526 5.38 -41.95 -16.87
CA ARG A 526 3.95 -42.29 -16.90
C ARG A 526 3.05 -41.07 -16.69
N VAL A 527 2.08 -40.94 -17.58
CA VAL A 527 0.94 -40.01 -17.48
C VAL A 527 -0.34 -40.84 -17.57
N VAL A 528 -1.21 -40.71 -16.58
CA VAL A 528 -2.53 -41.37 -16.58
C VAL A 528 -3.48 -40.50 -17.39
N LEU A 529 -4.06 -41.05 -18.46
CA LEU A 529 -5.09 -40.39 -19.23
C LEU A 529 -6.47 -40.92 -18.81
N PRO A 530 -7.42 -40.05 -18.43
CA PRO A 530 -8.81 -40.49 -18.32
C PRO A 530 -9.33 -40.77 -19.73
N THR A 531 -9.79 -42.00 -19.98
CA THR A 531 -10.47 -42.34 -21.23
C THR A 531 -11.86 -41.71 -21.23
N TYR A 532 -12.13 -40.89 -22.24
CA TYR A 532 -13.46 -40.39 -22.58
C TYR A 532 -14.31 -41.58 -23.04
N ALA A 533 -15.39 -41.92 -22.34
CA ALA A 533 -16.42 -42.78 -22.87
C ALA A 533 -17.78 -42.12 -22.64
N ASP A 534 -18.20 -41.32 -23.64
CA ASP A 534 -19.60 -40.98 -23.85
C ASP A 534 -20.37 -42.29 -24.09
N ASN A 535 -20.94 -42.88 -23.05
CA ASN A 535 -22.19 -43.65 -23.12
C ASN A 535 -22.58 -44.19 -21.74
N ALA A 536 -23.85 -44.00 -21.39
CA ALA A 536 -24.49 -44.40 -20.14
C ALA A 536 -24.59 -45.93 -19.90
N ALA A 537 -23.72 -46.74 -20.54
CA ALA A 537 -23.69 -48.20 -20.41
C ALA A 537 -22.48 -48.73 -19.62
N ALA A 538 -21.59 -47.87 -19.11
CA ALA A 538 -20.36 -48.30 -18.43
C ALA A 538 -20.52 -48.59 -16.91
N THR A 539 -21.74 -48.59 -16.37
CA THR A 539 -21.99 -48.75 -14.93
C THR A 539 -21.98 -50.20 -14.43
N THR A 540 -21.73 -51.21 -15.26
CA THR A 540 -21.83 -52.62 -14.84
C THR A 540 -20.68 -53.54 -15.24
N GLY A 541 -19.59 -53.03 -15.83
CA GLY A 541 -18.59 -53.88 -16.49
C GLY A 541 -17.13 -53.83 -16.05
N GLY A 542 -16.74 -53.01 -15.06
CA GLY A 542 -15.33 -52.92 -14.63
C GLY A 542 -14.34 -52.61 -15.78
N VAL A 543 -14.33 -51.38 -16.29
CA VAL A 543 -13.38 -50.98 -17.35
C VAL A 543 -12.00 -50.70 -16.73
N PRO A 544 -10.88 -51.22 -17.27
CA PRO A 544 -9.56 -50.91 -16.77
C PRO A 544 -9.15 -49.47 -17.11
N VAL A 545 -8.36 -48.86 -16.22
CA VAL A 545 -7.74 -47.55 -16.45
C VAL A 545 -6.62 -47.73 -17.47
N GLY A 546 -6.80 -47.17 -18.67
CA GLY A 546 -5.72 -47.13 -19.65
C GLY A 546 -4.61 -46.16 -19.23
N TYR A 547 -3.36 -46.47 -19.58
CA TYR A 547 -2.22 -45.57 -19.31
C TYR A 547 -1.31 -45.40 -20.53
N MET A 548 -0.78 -44.18 -20.67
CA MET A 548 0.31 -43.88 -21.59
C MET A 548 1.64 -44.19 -20.91
N TYR A 549 2.50 -44.90 -21.63
CA TYR A 549 3.87 -45.18 -21.18
C TYR A 549 4.85 -45.03 -22.34
N ARG A 550 6.07 -44.64 -22.01
CA ARG A 550 7.17 -44.57 -22.97
C ARG A 550 7.91 -45.90 -22.98
N THR A 551 8.13 -46.47 -24.17
CA THR A 551 8.97 -47.66 -24.34
C THR A 551 10.45 -47.27 -24.33
N SER A 552 11.32 -48.25 -24.09
CA SER A 552 12.78 -48.05 -23.99
C SER A 552 13.43 -47.49 -25.26
N ASP A 553 12.77 -47.61 -26.42
CA ASP A 553 13.17 -47.01 -27.70
C ASP A 553 12.68 -45.55 -27.87
N GLY A 554 12.03 -44.99 -26.86
CA GLY A 554 11.54 -43.62 -26.86
C GLY A 554 10.14 -43.43 -27.44
N THR A 555 9.51 -44.49 -27.96
CA THR A 555 8.14 -44.44 -28.51
C THR A 555 7.09 -44.34 -27.40
N ILE A 556 5.97 -43.68 -27.64
CA ILE A 556 4.87 -43.56 -26.66
C ILE A 556 3.75 -44.52 -27.06
N LYS A 557 3.32 -45.39 -26.13
CA LYS A 557 2.24 -46.37 -26.34
C LYS A 557 1.11 -46.17 -25.35
N ILE A 558 -0.10 -46.56 -25.78
CA ILE A 558 -1.33 -46.58 -24.96
C ILE A 558 -1.72 -48.03 -24.75
N ARG A 559 -1.93 -48.45 -23.49
CA ARG A 559 -2.57 -49.73 -23.15
C ARG A 559 -3.92 -49.41 -22.51
N TYR A 560 -4.98 -50.01 -23.07
CA TYR A 560 -6.33 -50.02 -22.49
C TYR A 560 -6.47 -51.19 -21.52
#